data_AF-A0A2M8KN65-F1
#
_entry.id   AF-A0A2M8KN65-F1
#
_cell.length_a   1.000
_cell.length_b   1.000
_cell.length_c   1.000
_cell.angle_alpha   90.00
_cell.angle_beta   90.00
_cell.angle_gamma   90.00
#
_symmetry.space_group_name_H-M   'P 1'
#
loop_
_entity.id
_entity.type
_entity.pdbx_description
1 polymer ?
#
loop_
_entity_poly.entity_id
_entity_poly.type
_entity_poly.pdbx_seq_one_letter_code
_entity_poly.pdbx_strand_id
1 'polypeptide(L)'
;RWNIGFTLIEIIVVISIITTLSGIGFTAYAKYSQRAHDDRRILDVELLQEALGRYHSNQIGGFYPLDLDVLVTQGYLDRRPADPLTDQQDDYQYAPLPAGCNNLAGNFCTHYLIVVDLEAKGDRYEAGSKDLRGTIIP
;
A
#
# COMPACT_ATOMS: atom_id res chain seq x y z
N ARG A 1 10.02 47.82 40.35
CA ARG A 1 10.12 46.89 39.20
C ARG A 1 8.75 46.28 39.03
N TRP A 2 7.97 46.76 38.08
CA TRP A 2 6.54 46.40 37.95
C TRP A 2 6.42 45.05 37.25
N ASN A 3 5.99 44.03 37.99
CA ASN A 3 5.50 42.79 37.39
C ASN A 3 4.08 43.07 36.89
N ILE A 4 3.96 43.31 35.60
CA ILE A 4 2.68 43.28 34.87
C ILE A 4 2.35 41.79 34.69
N GLY A 5 1.36 41.30 35.45
CA GLY A 5 0.85 39.95 35.32
C GLY A 5 -0.13 39.83 34.16
N PHE A 6 -0.07 38.73 33.42
CA PHE A 6 -1.06 38.38 32.41
C PHE A 6 -2.46 38.29 33.04
N THR A 7 -3.47 38.80 32.35
CA THR A 7 -4.84 38.77 32.85
C THR A 7 -5.50 37.41 32.59
N LEU A 8 -6.49 37.02 33.41
CA LEU A 8 -7.22 35.77 33.22
C LEU A 8 -7.90 35.72 31.84
N ILE A 9 -8.43 36.85 31.38
CA ILE A 9 -9.08 36.96 30.07
C ILE A 9 -8.10 36.69 28.91
N GLU A 10 -6.83 37.03 29.09
CA GLU A 10 -5.79 36.87 28.08
C GLU A 10 -5.41 35.40 27.88
N ILE A 11 -5.34 34.63 28.97
CA ILE A 11 -5.08 33.19 28.91
C ILE A 11 -6.29 32.43 28.35
N ILE A 12 -7.53 32.81 28.70
CA ILE A 12 -8.72 32.09 28.19
C ILE A 12 -8.94 32.29 26.67
N VAL A 13 -8.58 33.47 26.13
CA VAL A 13 -8.66 33.72 24.68
C VAL A 13 -7.57 32.96 23.94
N VAL A 14 -6.36 32.88 24.51
CA VAL A 14 -5.26 32.13 23.89
C VAL A 14 -5.57 30.64 23.83
N ILE A 15 -6.03 30.04 24.94
CA ILE A 15 -6.38 28.60 24.92
C ILE A 15 -7.55 28.32 23.96
N SER A 16 -8.54 29.22 23.85
CA SER A 16 -9.68 29.00 22.94
C SER A 16 -9.26 29.03 21.48
N ILE A 17 -8.32 29.91 21.11
CA ILE A 17 -7.74 29.97 19.76
C ILE A 17 -6.91 28.71 19.50
N ILE A 18 -6.05 28.30 20.43
CA ILE A 18 -5.23 27.08 20.30
C ILE A 18 -6.14 25.86 20.12
N THR A 19 -7.17 25.69 20.95
CA THR A 19 -8.07 24.54 20.84
C THR A 19 -8.81 24.49 19.52
N THR A 20 -9.22 25.65 19.00
CA THR A 20 -9.93 25.73 17.72
C THR A 20 -9.01 25.35 16.56
N LEU A 21 -7.78 25.89 16.54
CA LEU A 21 -6.80 25.59 15.51
C LEU A 21 -6.33 24.12 15.56
N SER A 22 -6.07 23.60 16.77
CA SER A 22 -5.67 22.20 16.97
C SER A 22 -6.76 21.22 16.53
N GLY A 23 -8.03 21.51 16.82
CA GLY A 23 -9.15 20.65 16.40
C GLY A 23 -9.25 20.51 14.88
N ILE A 24 -9.13 21.61 14.14
CA ILE A 24 -9.18 21.61 12.66
C ILE A 24 -7.96 20.87 12.09
N GLY A 25 -6.76 21.17 12.60
CA GLY A 25 -5.51 20.59 12.12
C GLY A 25 -5.47 19.05 12.22
N PHE A 26 -6.01 18.49 13.31
CA PHE A 26 -5.98 17.04 13.54
C PHE A 26 -6.77 16.25 12.47
N THR A 27 -7.99 16.68 12.16
CA THR A 27 -8.84 15.97 11.18
C THR A 27 -8.31 16.04 9.76
N ALA A 28 -7.68 17.16 9.40
CA ALA A 28 -7.02 17.31 8.11
C ALA A 28 -5.82 16.36 8.00
N TYR A 29 -4.96 16.34 9.03
CA TYR A 29 -3.77 15.48 9.08
C TYR A 29 -4.12 13.99 8.89
N ALA A 30 -5.15 13.50 9.60
CA ALA A 30 -5.57 12.10 9.49
C ALA A 30 -5.92 11.71 8.04
N LYS A 31 -6.66 12.56 7.31
CA LYS A 31 -7.02 12.31 5.90
C LYS A 31 -5.81 12.35 4.96
N TYR A 32 -4.84 13.22 5.22
CA TYR A 32 -3.61 13.27 4.43
C TYR A 32 -2.76 12.03 4.64
N SER A 33 -2.65 11.54 5.89
CA SER A 33 -1.91 10.32 6.20
C SER A 33 -2.53 9.10 5.50
N GLN A 34 -3.87 8.96 5.57
CA GLN A 34 -4.59 7.88 4.89
C GLN A 34 -4.29 7.83 3.39
N ARG A 35 -4.40 8.98 2.71
CA ARG A 35 -4.08 9.07 1.28
C ARG A 35 -2.62 8.73 0.97
N ALA A 36 -1.68 9.20 1.79
CA ALA A 36 -0.27 8.90 1.60
C ALA A 36 0.04 7.41 1.77
N HIS A 37 -0.69 6.71 2.64
CA HIS A 37 -0.57 5.26 2.81
C HIS A 37 -1.17 4.51 1.62
N ASP A 38 -2.35 4.91 1.15
CA ASP A 38 -2.99 4.31 -0.04
C ASP A 38 -2.13 4.52 -1.30
N ASP A 39 -1.60 5.73 -1.52
CA ASP A 39 -0.66 6.02 -2.61
C ASP A 39 0.58 5.12 -2.53
N ARG A 40 1.09 4.89 -1.32
CA ARG A 40 2.24 3.99 -1.11
C ARG A 40 1.91 2.54 -1.41
N ARG A 41 0.72 2.04 -1.03
CA ARG A 41 0.26 0.70 -1.37
C ARG A 41 0.15 0.50 -2.87
N ILE A 42 -0.36 1.49 -3.60
CA ILE A 42 -0.44 1.45 -5.07
C ILE A 42 0.96 1.36 -5.68
N LEU A 43 1.90 2.21 -5.23
CA LEU A 43 3.30 2.17 -5.69
C LEU A 43 3.99 0.82 -5.37
N ASP A 44 3.71 0.24 -4.22
CA ASP A 44 4.22 -1.07 -3.83
C ASP A 44 3.70 -2.18 -4.77
N VAL A 45 2.42 -2.10 -5.18
CA VAL A 45 1.85 -3.02 -6.18
C VAL A 45 2.51 -2.82 -7.56
N GLU A 46 2.72 -1.58 -8.00
CA GLU A 46 3.43 -1.29 -9.27
C GLU A 46 4.86 -1.88 -9.26
N LEU A 47 5.57 -1.76 -8.14
CA LEU A 47 6.89 -2.37 -7.96
C LEU A 47 6.85 -3.90 -8.07
N LEU A 48 5.84 -4.54 -7.46
CA LEU A 48 5.61 -5.99 -7.58
C LEU A 48 5.32 -6.39 -9.02
N GLN A 49 4.47 -5.64 -9.74
CA GLN A 49 4.16 -5.91 -11.14
C GLN A 49 5.41 -5.83 -12.03
N GLU A 50 6.27 -4.84 -11.81
CA GLU A 50 7.52 -4.71 -12.55
C GLU A 50 8.43 -5.92 -12.29
N ALA A 51 8.59 -6.31 -11.02
CA ALA A 51 9.37 -7.48 -10.65
C ALA A 51 8.82 -8.80 -11.25
N LEU A 52 7.50 -8.98 -11.23
CA LEU A 52 6.81 -10.11 -11.85
C LEU A 52 6.98 -10.11 -13.37
N GLY A 53 6.92 -8.94 -14.02
CA GLY A 53 7.18 -8.79 -15.45
C GLY A 53 8.61 -9.18 -15.84
N ARG A 54 9.59 -8.77 -15.03
CA ARG A 54 11.00 -9.18 -15.18
C ARG A 54 11.17 -10.68 -14.99
N TYR A 55 10.59 -11.25 -13.94
CA TYR A 55 10.62 -12.69 -13.69
C TYR A 55 10.05 -13.45 -14.88
N HIS A 56 8.84 -13.12 -15.32
CA HIS A 56 8.16 -13.77 -16.43
C HIS A 56 8.98 -13.75 -17.72
N SER A 57 9.64 -12.62 -18.02
CA SER A 57 10.47 -12.47 -19.22
C SER A 57 11.75 -13.31 -19.20
N ASN A 58 12.28 -13.60 -18.01
CA ASN A 58 13.48 -14.41 -17.85
C ASN A 58 13.20 -15.92 -17.84
N GLN A 59 11.94 -16.34 -17.63
CA GLN A 59 11.58 -17.74 -17.63
C GLN A 59 11.38 -18.29 -19.04
N ILE A 60 11.96 -19.46 -19.30
CA ILE A 60 11.77 -20.20 -20.55
C ILE A 60 10.32 -20.71 -20.58
N GLY A 61 9.49 -20.11 -21.44
CA GLY A 61 8.07 -20.45 -21.58
C GLY A 61 7.09 -19.44 -20.99
N GLY A 62 7.58 -18.38 -20.31
CA GLY A 62 6.75 -17.28 -19.83
C GLY A 62 5.72 -17.69 -18.78
N PHE A 63 6.13 -17.75 -17.51
CA PHE A 63 5.26 -18.06 -16.39
C PHE A 63 5.58 -17.19 -15.17
N TYR A 64 4.57 -16.99 -14.33
CA TYR A 64 4.67 -16.25 -13.06
C TYR A 64 5.01 -17.20 -11.90
N PRO A 65 5.64 -16.71 -10.83
CA PRO A 65 6.00 -17.54 -9.68
C PRO A 65 4.76 -18.04 -8.94
N LEU A 66 4.89 -19.11 -8.16
CA LEU A 66 3.80 -19.59 -7.30
C LEU A 66 3.67 -18.76 -6.02
N ASP A 67 4.76 -18.12 -5.62
CA ASP A 67 4.87 -17.34 -4.40
C ASP A 67 5.75 -16.10 -4.64
N LEU A 68 5.43 -14.99 -3.97
CA LEU A 68 6.16 -13.73 -4.09
C LEU A 68 7.59 -13.80 -3.52
N ASP A 69 7.85 -14.72 -2.58
CA ASP A 69 9.18 -14.94 -1.99
C ASP A 69 10.21 -15.38 -3.03
N VAL A 70 9.74 -15.98 -4.14
CA VAL A 70 10.60 -16.32 -5.29
C VAL A 70 11.25 -15.07 -5.87
N LEU A 71 10.57 -13.91 -5.86
CA LEU A 71 11.11 -12.66 -6.38
C LEU A 71 12.28 -12.14 -5.53
N VAL A 72 12.23 -12.35 -4.21
CA VAL A 72 13.33 -11.96 -3.31
C VAL A 72 14.49 -12.94 -3.44
N THR A 73 14.19 -14.24 -3.33
CA THR A 73 15.23 -15.29 -3.38
C THR A 73 15.98 -15.33 -4.71
N GLN A 74 15.33 -14.97 -5.82
CA GLN A 74 15.96 -14.88 -7.14
C GLN A 74 16.48 -13.47 -7.49
N GLY A 75 16.40 -12.50 -6.56
CA GLY A 75 17.01 -11.18 -6.72
C GLY A 75 16.28 -10.21 -7.65
N TYR A 76 14.98 -10.42 -7.89
CA TYR A 76 14.12 -9.45 -8.60
C TYR A 76 13.63 -8.32 -7.70
N LEU A 77 13.66 -8.55 -6.39
CA LEU A 77 13.34 -7.60 -5.32
C LEU A 77 14.36 -7.76 -4.19
N ASP A 78 14.73 -6.65 -3.54
CA ASP A 78 15.56 -6.70 -2.34
C ASP A 78 14.77 -7.21 -1.12
N ARG A 79 13.50 -6.82 -1.03
CA ARG A 79 12.54 -7.28 -0.01
C ARG A 79 11.11 -7.17 -0.54
N ARG A 80 10.18 -7.94 0.03
CA ARG A 80 8.75 -7.73 -0.22
C ARG A 80 8.29 -6.40 0.40
N PRO A 81 7.39 -5.65 -0.26
CA PRO A 81 6.74 -4.51 0.35
C PRO A 81 6.00 -4.90 1.63
N ALA A 82 5.96 -3.97 2.59
CA ALA A 82 5.25 -4.11 3.84
C ALA A 82 4.28 -2.93 3.95
N ASP A 83 3.09 -3.22 4.45
CA ASP A 83 2.02 -2.25 4.55
C ASP A 83 2.45 -1.04 5.40
N PRO A 84 2.22 0.21 4.97
CA PRO A 84 2.67 1.39 5.69
C PRO A 84 2.02 1.59 7.06
N LEU A 85 0.88 0.94 7.33
CA LEU A 85 0.16 1.05 8.59
C LEU A 85 0.45 -0.13 9.53
N THR A 86 0.44 -1.36 9.00
CA THR A 86 0.59 -2.58 9.80
C THR A 86 2.03 -3.10 9.85
N ASP A 87 2.90 -2.65 8.93
CA ASP A 87 4.24 -3.19 8.67
C ASP A 87 4.22 -4.70 8.31
N GLN A 88 3.09 -5.20 7.81
CA GLN A 88 2.92 -6.59 7.39
C GLN A 88 3.04 -6.76 5.88
N GLN A 89 3.70 -7.83 5.46
CA GLN A 89 3.87 -8.14 4.03
C GLN A 89 2.68 -8.94 3.46
N ASP A 90 1.96 -9.66 4.32
CA ASP A 90 0.85 -10.54 3.92
C ASP A 90 -0.42 -9.77 3.54
N ASP A 91 -0.44 -8.45 3.79
CA ASP A 91 -1.51 -7.54 3.36
C ASP A 91 -1.57 -7.39 1.82
N TYR A 92 -0.45 -7.67 1.12
CA TYR A 92 -0.40 -7.74 -0.34
C TYR A 92 -0.71 -9.16 -0.80
N GLN A 93 -1.98 -9.44 -1.08
CA GLN A 93 -2.45 -10.77 -1.43
C GLN A 93 -2.12 -11.09 -2.89
N TYR A 94 -1.25 -12.07 -3.11
CA TYR A 94 -0.89 -12.56 -4.44
C TYR A 94 -1.59 -13.88 -4.77
N ALA A 95 -2.21 -13.95 -5.94
CA ALA A 95 -2.81 -15.17 -6.47
C ALA A 95 -2.30 -15.45 -7.90
N PRO A 96 -1.52 -16.52 -8.11
CA PRO A 96 -1.15 -16.96 -9.44
C PRO A 96 -2.35 -17.64 -10.13
N LEU A 97 -2.49 -17.42 -11.42
CA LEU A 97 -3.63 -17.86 -12.24
C LEU A 97 -3.14 -18.63 -13.48
N PRO A 98 -3.89 -19.65 -13.93
CA PRO A 98 -5.18 -20.13 -13.40
C PRO A 98 -5.05 -20.81 -12.03
N ALA A 99 -6.13 -20.83 -11.26
CA ALA A 99 -6.12 -21.42 -9.92
C ALA A 99 -5.65 -22.89 -9.97
N GLY A 100 -4.70 -23.24 -9.11
CA GLY A 100 -4.07 -24.57 -9.11
C GLY A 100 -2.95 -24.75 -10.14
N CYS A 101 -2.49 -23.69 -10.80
CA CYS A 101 -1.25 -23.73 -11.58
C CYS A 101 -0.05 -24.13 -10.68
N ASN A 102 0.92 -24.86 -11.24
CA ASN A 102 2.07 -25.37 -10.50
C ASN A 102 3.40 -25.21 -11.24
N ASN A 103 3.40 -24.58 -12.42
CA ASN A 103 4.57 -24.39 -13.28
C ASN A 103 5.25 -25.71 -13.71
N LEU A 104 4.47 -26.79 -13.80
CA LEU A 104 4.93 -28.11 -14.24
C LEU A 104 4.13 -28.58 -15.46
N ALA A 105 4.80 -29.28 -16.39
CA ALA A 105 4.20 -30.12 -17.42
C ALA A 105 2.92 -29.55 -18.11
N GLY A 106 2.98 -28.30 -18.58
CA GLY A 106 1.87 -27.66 -19.30
C GLY A 106 0.85 -26.93 -18.41
N ASN A 107 0.98 -26.98 -17.08
CA ASN A 107 0.16 -26.24 -16.13
C ASN A 107 0.90 -25.01 -15.56
N PHE A 108 1.15 -24.05 -16.44
CA PHE A 108 1.89 -22.83 -16.13
C PHE A 108 0.98 -21.73 -15.60
N CYS A 109 1.49 -20.96 -14.64
CA CYS A 109 0.84 -19.75 -14.17
C CYS A 109 1.03 -18.64 -15.21
N THR A 110 0.04 -18.42 -16.06
CA THR A 110 0.09 -17.46 -17.17
C THR A 110 -0.38 -16.06 -16.79
N HIS A 111 -1.06 -15.95 -15.66
CA HIS A 111 -1.59 -14.69 -15.16
C HIS A 111 -1.38 -14.59 -13.65
N TYR A 112 -1.58 -13.41 -13.09
CA TYR A 112 -1.63 -13.19 -11.66
C TYR A 112 -2.62 -12.09 -11.31
N LEU A 113 -3.04 -12.09 -10.04
CA LEU A 113 -3.79 -11.02 -9.40
C LEU A 113 -3.09 -10.65 -8.10
N ILE A 114 -2.97 -9.35 -7.84
CA ILE A 114 -2.55 -8.77 -6.57
C ILE A 114 -3.73 -7.96 -6.04
N VAL A 115 -4.08 -8.17 -4.77
CA VAL A 115 -5.14 -7.45 -4.08
C VAL A 115 -4.57 -6.85 -2.81
N VAL A 116 -4.85 -5.57 -2.58
CA VAL A 116 -4.52 -4.88 -1.33
C VAL A 116 -5.73 -4.08 -0.85
N ASP A 117 -5.99 -4.11 0.46
CA ASP A 117 -7.08 -3.34 1.06
C ASP A 117 -6.62 -1.89 1.28
N LEU A 118 -7.44 -0.92 0.90
CA LEU A 118 -7.16 0.50 1.12
C LEU A 118 -7.71 0.97 2.47
N GLU A 119 -7.17 2.07 3.02
CA GLU A 119 -7.65 2.63 4.29
C GLU A 119 -9.04 3.27 4.13
N ALA A 120 -9.37 3.69 2.91
CA ALA A 120 -10.72 4.09 2.54
C ALA A 120 -11.69 2.91 2.70
N LYS A 121 -12.71 3.10 3.56
CA LYS A 121 -13.59 2.02 4.03
C LYS A 121 -14.31 1.31 2.87
N GLY A 122 -13.97 0.05 2.63
CA GLY A 122 -14.58 -0.82 1.62
C GLY A 122 -13.78 -0.92 0.33
N ASP A 123 -12.84 0.01 0.11
CA ASP A 123 -12.10 0.05 -1.15
C ASP A 123 -10.93 -0.95 -1.12
N ARG A 124 -10.83 -1.74 -2.19
CA ARG A 124 -9.73 -2.67 -2.46
C ARG A 124 -9.08 -2.27 -3.77
N TYR A 125 -7.76 -2.28 -3.84
CA TYR A 125 -7.03 -2.08 -5.07
C TYR A 125 -6.63 -3.45 -5.64
N GLU A 126 -7.14 -3.75 -6.83
CA GLU A 126 -6.85 -4.99 -7.55
C GLU A 126 -6.04 -4.68 -8.80
N ALA A 127 -4.92 -5.38 -8.98
CA ALA A 127 -4.10 -5.24 -10.19
C ALA A 127 -3.56 -6.60 -10.62
N GLY A 128 -3.36 -6.81 -11.91
CA GLY A 128 -2.94 -8.12 -12.40
C GLY A 128 -2.35 -8.09 -13.79
N SER A 129 -1.92 -9.25 -14.29
CA SER A 129 -1.29 -9.34 -15.61
C SER A 129 -2.18 -8.89 -16.78
N LYS A 130 -3.51 -8.86 -16.58
CA LYS A 130 -4.50 -8.41 -17.58
C LYS A 130 -4.88 -6.93 -17.42
N ASP A 131 -4.68 -6.37 -16.23
CA ASP A 131 -4.96 -4.98 -15.91
C ASP A 131 -3.81 -4.42 -15.07
N LEU A 132 -2.83 -3.83 -15.76
CA LEU A 132 -1.62 -3.30 -15.13
C LEU A 132 -1.88 -1.99 -14.38
N ARG A 133 -2.90 -1.22 -14.77
CA ARG A 133 -3.22 0.05 -14.10
C ARG A 133 -3.93 -0.17 -12.76
N GLY A 134 -4.49 -1.38 -12.59
CA GLY A 134 -5.31 -1.75 -11.46
C GLY A 134 -6.63 -0.99 -11.42
N THR A 135 -7.55 -1.51 -10.63
CA THR A 135 -8.89 -0.97 -10.46
C THR A 135 -9.21 -0.92 -8.96
N ILE A 136 -9.83 0.17 -8.52
CA ILE A 136 -10.37 0.29 -7.16
C ILE A 136 -11.78 -0.28 -7.16
N ILE A 137 -12.03 -1.24 -6.27
CA ILE A 137 -13.31 -1.93 -6.10
C ILE A 137 -13.88 -1.56 -4.73
N PRO A 138 -15.14 -1.08 -4.66
CA PRO A 138 -15.78 -0.69 -3.41
C PRO A 138 -16.34 -1.86 -2.58
#